data_AF-A0A7C9RL71-F1
#
_entry.id   AF-A0A7C9RL71-F1
#
_cell.length_a   1.000
_cell.length_b   1.000
_cell.length_c   1.000
_cell.angle_alpha   90.00
_cell.angle_beta   90.00
_cell.angle_gamma   90.00
#
_symmetry.space_group_name_H-M   'P 1'
#
loop_
_entity.id
_entity.type
_entity.pdbx_description
1 polymer ?
#
loop_
_entity_poly.entity_id
_entity_poly.type
_entity_poly.pdbx_seq_one_letter_code
_entity_poly.pdbx_strand_id
1 'polypeptide(L)' 'MHLVEANGANIPAIGLGTWELRDRACARIVEQALRLGYR' A
#
# COMPACT_ATOMS: atom_id res chain seq x y z
N MET A 1 -3.51 -7.80 -11.15
CA MET A 1 -3.83 -7.03 -9.93
C MET A 1 -5.34 -6.89 -9.88
N HIS A 2 -5.99 -7.27 -8.78
CA HIS A 2 -7.44 -7.10 -8.64
C HIS A 2 -7.73 -5.67 -8.17
N LEU A 3 -8.69 -5.02 -8.83
CA LEU A 3 -9.11 -3.64 -8.55
C LEU A 3 -10.56 -3.64 -8.09
N VAL A 4 -10.87 -2.75 -7.15
CA VAL A 4 -12.20 -2.46 -6.65
C VAL A 4 -12.58 -1.07 -7.16
N GLU A 5 -13.73 -0.95 -7.81
CA GLU A 5 -14.28 0.36 -8.13
C GLU A 5 -15.00 0.95 -6.93
N ALA A 6 -14.60 2.16 -6.54
CA ALA A 6 -15.26 2.92 -5.48
C ALA A 6 -15.34 4.38 -5.88
N ASN A 7 -16.56 4.92 -5.97
CA ASN A 7 -16.82 6.33 -6.30
C ASN A 7 -16.09 6.81 -7.58
N GLY A 8 -16.00 5.96 -8.60
CA GLY A 8 -15.31 6.28 -9.87
C GLY A 8 -13.78 6.15 -9.84
N ALA A 9 -13.20 5.70 -8.72
CA ALA A 9 -11.78 5.36 -8.62
C ALA A 9 -11.57 3.84 -8.74
N ASN A 10 -10.50 3.45 -9.42
CA ASN A 10 -10.03 2.07 -9.51
C ASN A 10 -8.95 1.84 -8.45
N ILE A 11 -9.29 1.16 -7.36
CA ILE A 11 -8.44 1.02 -6.16
C ILE A 11 -7.90 -0.41 -6.08
N PRO A 12 -6.60 -0.64 -5.84
CA PRO A 12 -6.07 -1.95 -5.50
C PRO A 12 -6.85 -2.60 -4.36
N ALA A 13 -7.27 -3.86 -4.56
CA ALA A 13 -8.02 -4.59 -3.55
C ALA A 13 -7.24 -4.82 -2.24
N ILE A 14 -5.91 -4.65 -2.26
CA ILE A 14 -5.02 -4.75 -1.11
C ILE A 14 -4.15 -3.49 -1.06
N GLY A 15 -4.15 -2.82 0.09
CA GLY A 15 -3.29 -1.67 0.38
C GLY A 15 -2.39 -1.91 1.60
N LEU A 16 -1.32 -1.13 1.72
CA LEU A 16 -0.45 -1.12 2.90
C LEU A 16 -0.79 0.10 3.77
N GLY A 17 -1.48 -0.12 4.89
CA GLY A 17 -1.69 0.91 5.90
C GLY A 17 -0.43 1.13 6.74
N THR A 18 -0.05 2.39 6.97
CA THR A 18 1.17 2.74 7.72
C THR A 18 0.89 3.50 9.02
N TRP A 19 -0.37 3.61 9.43
CA TRP A 19 -0.69 4.30 10.68
C TRP A 19 -0.02 3.59 11.87
N GLU A 20 0.52 4.37 12.81
CA GLU A 20 1.31 3.95 13.97
C GLU A 20 2.74 3.47 13.68
N LEU A 21 3.09 3.16 12.42
CA LEU A 21 4.49 2.91 12.05
C LEU A 21 5.29 4.21 12.09
N ARG A 22 6.46 4.16 12.72
CA ARG A 22 7.34 5.32 12.90
C ARG A 22 8.72 5.08 12.30
N ASP A 23 9.38 6.20 12.02
CA ASP A 23 10.80 6.27 11.68
C ASP A 23 11.23 5.28 10.57
N ARG A 24 12.40 4.65 10.74
CA ARG A 24 12.97 3.72 9.77
C ARG A 24 12.13 2.47 9.54
N ALA A 25 11.29 2.08 10.50
CA ALA A 25 10.45 0.90 10.33
C ALA A 25 9.41 1.15 9.24
N CYS A 26 8.76 2.31 9.26
CA CYS A 26 7.79 2.71 8.23
C CYS A 26 8.46 2.76 6.84
N ALA A 27 9.59 3.47 6.72
CA ALA A 27 10.30 3.60 5.45
C ALA A 27 10.74 2.25 4.87
N ARG A 28 11.30 1.36 5.69
CA ARG A 28 11.76 0.03 5.25
C ARG A 28 10.60 -0.85 4.78
N ILE A 29 9.46 -0.81 5.49
CA ILE A 29 8.29 -1.61 5.13
C ILE A 29 7.69 -1.13 3.80
N VAL A 30 7.56 0.18 3.61
CA VAL A 30 7.08 0.76 2.35
C VAL A 30 8.01 0.39 1.19
N GLU A 31 9.32 0.51 1.38
CA GLU A 31 10.31 0.11 0.37
C GLU A 31 10.13 -1.35 -0.08
N GLN A 32 9.99 -2.28 0.87
CA GLN A 32 9.80 -3.69 0.54
C GLN A 32 8.45 -3.94 -0.13
N ALA A 33 7.37 -3.31 0.33
CA ALA A 33 6.05 -3.46 -0.27
C ALA A 33 6.04 -2.98 -1.73
N LEU A 34 6.70 -1.86 -2.03
CA LEU A 34 6.84 -1.37 -3.40
C LEU A 34 7.61 -2.34 -4.29
N ARG A 35 8.70 -2.95 -3.78
CA ARG A 35 9.46 -4.02 -4.47
C ARG A 35 8.61 -5.27 -4.74
N LEU A 36 7.69 -5.60 -3.84
CA LEU A 36 6.76 -6.72 -3.98
C LEU A 36 5.56 -6.43 -4.89
N GLY A 37 5.35 -5.17 -5.28
CA GLY A 37 4.30 -4.77 -6.24
C GLY A 37 3.06 -4.12 -5.63
N TYR A 38 3.08 -3.71 -4.36
CA TYR A 38 2.02 -2.88 -3.78
C TYR A 38 1.93 -1.53 -4.52
N ARG A 39 0.72 -1.02 -4.77
CA ARG A 39 0.44 0.26 -5.44
C ARG A 39 -0.74 0.95 -4.78
#